data_AF-A0A517S886-F1
#
_entry.id   AF-A0A517S886-F1
#
_cell.length_a   1.000
_cell.length_b   1.000
_cell.length_c   1.000
_cell.angle_alpha   90.00
_cell.angle_beta   90.00
_cell.angle_gamma   90.00
#
_symmetry.space_group_name_H-M   'P 1'
#
loop_
_entity.id
_entity.type
_entity.pdbx_description
1 polymer ?
#
loop_
_entity_poly.entity_id
_entity_poly.type
_entity_poly.pdbx_seq_one_letter_code
_entity_poly.pdbx_strand_id
1 'polypeptide(L)'
;MPILRSLRNAIRGRTQRFVVRRRYGVDHPSVVTLPGSPHPIHIDPADSRAWKILVMAPLFGRLARNQTFWRQGCSRLTPSLALDIGLNFGECLFAADYDIRTELHAYEANPRLREYVTRSLAAHPARNQMRLHFGLVSDRPGPAATFYIDQRWSGGSSAIAGLKPEERDRYQPVQVPVLSVDSTLANSAANRPGGTLVFKIDVEGYEFRVLEGMQTTLSAPRWSLGLIEFDTALLKKAGESLEGYFAFLQERFEVYAFVRDCRAIRARTWNELRALFRKPEFHTDLLLASGEADEALVGFLNEWTTDNRARQIRRAA
;
A
#
# COMPACT_ATOMS: atom_id res chain seq x y z
N MET A 1 3.97 18.07 37.51
CA MET A 1 3.50 17.12 36.47
C MET A 1 4.49 16.81 35.32
N PRO A 2 5.39 17.70 34.86
CA PRO A 2 6.33 17.40 33.75
C PRO A 2 7.34 16.28 34.04
N ILE A 3 7.84 16.22 35.28
CA ILE A 3 8.87 15.27 35.72
C ILE A 3 8.35 13.81 35.66
N LEU A 4 7.12 13.57 36.11
CA LEU A 4 6.50 12.23 36.05
C LEU A 4 6.26 11.75 34.61
N ARG A 5 5.97 12.67 33.67
CA ARG A 5 5.84 12.37 32.24
C ARG A 5 7.19 12.02 31.62
N SER A 6 8.24 12.77 31.97
CA SER A 6 9.62 12.50 31.54
C SER A 6 10.10 11.12 32.03
N LEU A 7 9.87 10.80 33.31
CA LEU A 7 10.26 9.51 33.90
C LEU A 7 9.53 8.33 33.23
N ARG A 8 8.21 8.46 33.00
CA ARG A 8 7.42 7.44 32.29
C ARG A 8 7.91 7.23 30.85
N ASN A 9 8.25 8.31 30.14
CA ASN A 9 8.81 8.21 28.79
C ASN A 9 10.19 7.54 28.78
N ALA A 10 11.04 7.84 29.76
CA ALA A 10 12.36 7.24 29.91
C ALA A 10 12.27 5.73 30.21
N ILE A 11 11.40 5.32 31.13
CA ILE A 11 11.15 3.91 31.44
C ILE A 11 10.62 3.18 30.21
N ARG A 12 9.60 3.75 29.54
CA ARG A 12 9.04 3.17 28.31
C ARG A 12 10.11 3.01 27.23
N GLY A 13 10.97 4.02 27.04
CA GLY A 13 12.07 3.96 26.08
C GLY A 13 13.09 2.85 26.40
N ARG A 14 13.46 2.67 27.68
CA ARG A 14 14.33 1.57 28.11
C ARG A 14 13.73 0.20 27.86
N THR A 15 12.45 0.01 28.22
CA THR A 15 11.75 -1.26 27.98
C THR A 15 11.65 -1.57 26.49
N GLN A 16 11.34 -0.58 25.65
CA GLN A 16 11.30 -0.76 24.20
C GLN A 16 12.65 -1.19 23.63
N ARG A 17 13.74 -0.49 23.99
CA ARG A 17 15.10 -0.85 23.54
C ARG A 17 15.51 -2.24 24.02
N PHE A 18 15.17 -2.62 25.25
CA PHE A 18 15.45 -3.95 25.76
C PHE A 18 14.78 -5.05 24.92
N VAL A 19 13.50 -4.88 24.57
CA VAL A 19 12.77 -5.86 23.74
C VAL A 19 13.36 -5.92 22.33
N VAL A 20 13.68 -4.78 21.73
CA VAL A 20 14.29 -4.71 20.39
C VAL A 20 15.67 -5.39 20.39
N ARG A 21 16.53 -5.07 21.37
CA ARG A 21 17.85 -5.71 21.51
C ARG A 21 17.73 -7.21 21.74
N ARG A 22 16.75 -7.68 22.51
CA ARG A 22 16.48 -9.11 22.69
C ARG A 22 16.11 -9.79 21.37
N ARG A 23 15.38 -9.12 20.48
CA ARG A 23 14.91 -9.68 19.21
C ARG A 23 15.93 -9.60 18.07
N TYR A 24 16.70 -8.50 18.01
CA TYR A 24 17.56 -8.16 16.88
C TYR A 24 19.03 -8.02 17.24
N GLY A 25 19.41 -8.14 18.51
CA GLY A 25 20.79 -7.98 18.99
C GLY A 25 21.27 -6.53 19.09
N VAL A 26 20.54 -5.56 18.52
CA VAL A 26 20.88 -4.14 18.49
C VAL A 26 19.69 -3.26 18.87
N ASP A 27 19.94 -2.01 19.24
CA ASP A 27 18.88 -1.06 19.59
C ASP A 27 18.17 -0.49 18.36
N HIS A 28 18.85 -0.39 17.22
CA HIS A 28 18.32 0.16 15.97
C HIS A 28 18.68 -0.77 14.82
N PRO A 29 17.85 -1.78 14.51
CA PRO A 29 18.16 -2.75 13.48
C PRO A 29 18.05 -2.14 12.09
N SER A 30 18.97 -2.51 11.20
CA SER A 30 18.90 -2.19 9.76
C SER A 30 18.25 -3.31 8.95
N VAL A 31 17.90 -4.43 9.59
CA VAL A 31 17.21 -5.58 9.00
C VAL A 31 16.18 -6.10 9.99
N VAL A 32 14.95 -6.33 9.51
CA VAL A 32 13.84 -6.85 10.31
C VAL A 32 13.15 -8.01 9.61
N THR A 33 12.39 -8.81 10.36
CA THR A 33 11.46 -9.80 9.80
C THR A 33 10.08 -9.60 10.43
N LEU A 34 9.03 -9.60 9.60
CA LEU A 34 7.67 -9.42 10.08
C LEU A 34 7.06 -10.75 10.59
N PRO A 35 6.15 -10.72 11.57
CA PRO A 35 5.50 -11.92 12.09
C PRO A 35 4.88 -12.77 10.99
N GLY A 36 5.25 -14.06 10.97
CA GLY A 36 4.79 -15.01 9.96
C GLY A 36 5.49 -14.91 8.61
N SER A 37 6.55 -14.09 8.48
CA SER A 37 7.44 -14.09 7.32
C SER A 37 8.88 -14.36 7.76
N PRO A 38 9.59 -15.30 7.11
CA PRO A 38 11.00 -15.50 7.36
C PRO A 38 11.89 -14.52 6.58
N HIS A 39 11.30 -13.74 5.67
CA HIS A 39 12.05 -12.95 4.69
C HIS A 39 12.56 -11.63 5.29
N PRO A 40 13.86 -11.32 5.14
CA PRO A 40 14.45 -10.11 5.68
C PRO A 40 14.03 -8.87 4.89
N ILE A 41 13.75 -7.79 5.62
CA ILE A 41 13.48 -6.46 5.08
C ILE A 41 14.57 -5.53 5.60
N HIS A 42 15.34 -4.96 4.70
CA HIS A 42 16.32 -3.94 5.01
C HIS A 42 15.63 -2.59 5.18
N ILE A 43 15.98 -1.86 6.23
CA ILE A 43 15.39 -0.57 6.60
C ILE A 43 16.47 0.45 6.98
N ASP A 44 16.12 1.73 6.92
CA ASP A 44 16.94 2.77 7.53
C ASP A 44 16.71 2.77 9.05
N PRO A 45 17.73 2.46 9.88
CA PRO A 45 17.59 2.47 11.34
C PRO A 45 17.26 3.87 11.91
N ALA A 46 17.49 4.94 11.15
CA ALA A 46 17.15 6.30 11.53
C ALA A 46 15.71 6.71 11.16
N ASP A 47 15.02 5.94 10.32
CA ASP A 47 13.67 6.27 9.88
C ASP A 47 12.63 5.98 10.98
N SER A 48 11.92 7.02 11.40
CA SER A 48 10.95 6.93 12.50
C SER A 48 9.71 6.11 12.14
N ARG A 49 9.35 6.05 10.85
CA ARG A 49 8.25 5.21 10.37
C ARG A 49 8.66 3.75 10.42
N ALA A 50 9.81 3.39 9.85
CA ALA A 50 10.33 2.03 9.88
C ALA A 50 10.44 1.52 11.32
N TRP A 51 10.96 2.35 12.23
CA TRP A 51 10.98 2.04 13.65
C TRP A 51 9.58 1.77 14.22
N LYS A 52 8.60 2.64 13.94
CA LYS A 52 7.24 2.49 14.49
C LYS A 52 6.49 1.30 13.90
N ILE A 53 6.53 1.14 12.58
CA ILE A 53 5.69 0.21 11.82
C ILE A 53 6.34 -1.18 11.67
N LEU A 54 7.65 -1.25 11.48
CA LEU A 54 8.35 -2.50 11.14
C LEU A 54 9.13 -3.09 12.32
N VAL A 55 9.52 -2.26 13.29
CA VAL A 55 10.19 -2.74 14.51
C VAL A 55 9.19 -2.85 15.66
N MET A 56 8.55 -1.74 16.04
CA MET A 56 7.78 -1.68 17.29
C MET A 56 6.39 -2.31 17.19
N ALA A 57 5.60 -2.01 16.16
CA ALA A 57 4.26 -2.58 16.03
C ALA A 57 4.26 -4.13 16.03
N PRO A 58 5.15 -4.80 15.27
CA PRO A 58 5.13 -6.26 15.21
C PRO A 58 5.62 -6.94 16.48
N LEU A 59 6.51 -6.30 17.25
CA LEU A 59 6.91 -6.77 18.59
C LEU A 59 5.74 -6.83 19.57
N PHE A 60 4.66 -6.09 19.32
CA PHE A 60 3.42 -6.13 20.09
C PHE A 60 2.29 -6.87 19.37
N GLY A 61 2.63 -7.72 18.38
CA GLY A 61 1.66 -8.53 17.64
C GLY A 61 0.75 -7.73 16.73
N ARG A 62 1.14 -6.51 16.34
CA ARG A 62 0.36 -5.66 15.43
C ARG A 62 0.97 -5.69 14.04
N LEU A 63 0.16 -6.04 13.06
CA LEU A 63 0.49 -5.97 11.65
C LEU A 63 -0.49 -5.00 10.98
N ALA A 64 -0.02 -4.23 10.01
CA ALA A 64 -0.90 -3.32 9.28
C ALA A 64 -1.89 -4.12 8.41
N ARG A 65 -3.04 -3.50 8.13
CA ARG A 65 -4.10 -4.13 7.33
C ARG A 65 -3.62 -4.44 5.92
N ASN A 66 -2.95 -3.48 5.27
CA ASN A 66 -2.36 -3.64 3.94
C ASN A 66 -1.34 -4.79 3.89
N GLN A 67 -0.50 -4.97 4.91
CA GLN A 67 0.44 -6.09 5.02
C GLN A 67 -0.29 -7.43 5.11
N THR A 68 -1.38 -7.49 5.89
CA THR A 68 -2.19 -8.70 6.02
C THR A 68 -2.92 -9.03 4.72
N PHE A 69 -3.53 -8.01 4.10
CA PHE A 69 -4.21 -8.11 2.81
C PHE A 69 -3.26 -8.62 1.74
N TRP A 70 -2.11 -7.98 1.59
CA TRP A 70 -1.15 -8.31 0.56
C TRP A 70 -0.66 -9.75 0.67
N ARG A 71 -0.24 -10.16 1.87
CA ARG A 71 0.26 -11.51 2.13
C ARG A 71 -0.79 -12.55 1.83
N GLN A 72 -2.00 -12.38 2.37
CA GLN A 72 -3.08 -13.34 2.16
C GLN A 72 -3.56 -13.36 0.70
N GLY A 73 -3.69 -12.19 0.05
CA GLY A 73 -4.12 -12.08 -1.33
C GLY A 73 -3.14 -12.79 -2.26
N CYS A 74 -1.84 -12.51 -2.13
CA CYS A 74 -0.82 -13.13 -2.97
C CYS A 74 -0.67 -14.64 -2.70
N SER A 75 -0.61 -15.05 -1.43
CA SER A 75 -0.32 -16.45 -1.09
C SER A 75 -1.52 -17.38 -1.25
N ARG A 76 -2.75 -16.88 -1.07
CA ARG A 76 -3.98 -17.71 -1.13
C ARG A 76 -4.66 -17.67 -2.49
N LEU A 77 -4.55 -16.56 -3.23
CA LEU A 77 -5.20 -16.41 -4.53
C LEU A 77 -4.25 -16.67 -5.70
N THR A 78 -2.93 -16.72 -5.44
CA THR A 78 -1.89 -17.03 -6.43
C THR A 78 -2.09 -16.26 -7.75
N PRO A 79 -2.14 -14.91 -7.70
CA PRO A 79 -2.47 -14.12 -8.88
C PRO A 79 -1.41 -14.28 -9.97
N SER A 80 -1.77 -14.09 -11.24
CA SER A 80 -0.76 -14.04 -12.31
C SER A 80 0.08 -12.77 -12.23
N LEU A 81 -0.52 -11.66 -11.80
CA LEU A 81 0.13 -10.36 -11.65
C LEU A 81 -0.15 -9.78 -10.26
N ALA A 82 0.88 -9.27 -9.59
CA ALA A 82 0.72 -8.52 -8.35
C ALA A 82 1.48 -7.17 -8.36
N LEU A 83 0.79 -6.10 -7.95
CA LEU A 83 1.27 -4.71 -8.02
C LEU A 83 1.32 -4.03 -6.65
N ASP A 84 2.51 -3.69 -6.14
CA ASP A 84 2.70 -2.91 -4.90
C ASP A 84 3.11 -1.47 -5.24
N ILE A 85 2.13 -0.58 -5.29
CA ILE A 85 2.34 0.84 -5.63
C ILE A 85 2.43 1.64 -4.32
N GLY A 86 3.53 2.38 -4.16
CA GLY A 86 3.91 2.98 -2.87
C GLY A 86 4.62 1.97 -1.97
N LEU A 87 5.63 1.28 -2.51
CA LEU A 87 6.34 0.15 -1.90
C LEU A 87 6.91 0.46 -0.50
N ASN A 88 7.36 1.69 -0.27
CA ASN A 88 8.10 2.13 0.91
C ASN A 88 9.35 1.26 1.16
N PHE A 89 9.51 0.67 2.34
CA PHE A 89 10.59 -0.30 2.60
C PHE A 89 10.28 -1.70 2.07
N GLY A 90 9.11 -1.89 1.46
CA GLY A 90 8.64 -3.16 0.91
C GLY A 90 8.06 -4.11 1.94
N GLU A 91 7.46 -3.58 2.99
CA GLU A 91 6.80 -4.35 4.04
C GLU A 91 5.64 -5.25 3.57
N CYS A 92 5.03 -4.93 2.43
CA CYS A 92 4.06 -5.80 1.78
C CYS A 92 4.81 -6.77 0.88
N LEU A 93 5.48 -6.25 -0.16
CA LEU A 93 6.19 -7.06 -1.16
C LEU A 93 7.16 -8.10 -0.58
N PHE A 94 8.04 -7.72 0.33
CA PHE A 94 9.10 -8.62 0.82
C PHE A 94 8.65 -9.49 2.00
N ALA A 95 7.45 -9.29 2.54
CA ALA A 95 6.95 -10.08 3.66
C ALA A 95 6.01 -11.23 3.24
N ALA A 96 5.82 -11.47 1.94
CA ALA A 96 4.89 -12.46 1.41
C ALA A 96 5.60 -13.58 0.66
N ASP A 97 4.94 -14.73 0.60
CA ASP A 97 5.28 -15.83 -0.28
C ASP A 97 4.47 -15.74 -1.57
N TYR A 98 5.06 -16.21 -2.67
CA TYR A 98 4.48 -16.10 -4.01
C TYR A 98 4.55 -17.44 -4.74
N ASP A 99 3.50 -17.74 -5.51
CA ASP A 99 3.54 -18.82 -6.52
C ASP A 99 4.62 -18.48 -7.57
N ILE A 100 5.24 -19.50 -8.16
CA ILE A 100 6.32 -19.35 -9.14
C ILE A 100 5.86 -18.72 -10.47
N ARG A 101 4.55 -18.59 -10.68
CA ARG A 101 3.95 -17.97 -11.87
C ARG A 101 3.51 -16.54 -11.63
N THR A 102 3.62 -16.01 -10.42
CA THR A 102 3.19 -14.64 -10.10
C THR A 102 4.27 -13.65 -10.52
N GLU A 103 3.99 -12.82 -11.52
CA GLU A 103 4.85 -11.68 -11.87
C GLU A 103 4.58 -10.52 -10.91
N LEU A 104 5.64 -9.91 -10.39
CA LEU A 104 5.57 -8.93 -9.32
C LEU A 104 6.16 -7.60 -9.77
N HIS A 105 5.38 -6.54 -9.69
CA HIS A 105 5.85 -5.18 -9.97
C HIS A 105 5.62 -4.30 -8.76
N ALA A 106 6.63 -3.53 -8.38
CA ALA A 106 6.51 -2.58 -7.29
C ALA A 106 7.09 -1.23 -7.66
N TYR A 107 6.48 -0.17 -7.12
CA TYR A 107 6.76 1.20 -7.49
C TYR A 107 7.06 2.04 -6.25
N GLU A 108 8.18 2.78 -6.28
CA GLU A 108 8.60 3.68 -5.20
C GLU A 108 9.08 5.02 -5.76
N ALA A 109 8.48 6.11 -5.30
CA ALA A 109 8.86 7.45 -5.73
C ALA A 109 10.04 8.02 -4.93
N ASN A 110 10.19 7.66 -3.66
CA ASN A 110 11.24 8.16 -2.77
C ASN A 110 12.60 7.51 -3.09
N PRO A 111 13.54 8.25 -3.71
CA PRO A 111 14.84 7.69 -4.10
C PRO A 111 15.69 7.26 -2.91
N ARG A 112 15.46 7.78 -1.68
CA ARG A 112 16.21 7.38 -0.49
C ARG A 112 15.98 5.92 -0.10
N LEU A 113 14.86 5.34 -0.48
CA LEU A 113 14.51 3.97 -0.13
C LEU A 113 15.16 2.94 -1.07
N ARG A 114 15.68 3.37 -2.23
CA ARG A 114 16.24 2.51 -3.28
C ARG A 114 17.27 1.52 -2.77
N GLU A 115 18.23 1.96 -1.96
CA GLU A 115 19.27 1.08 -1.41
C GLU A 115 18.67 -0.04 -0.56
N TYR A 116 17.71 0.28 0.30
CA TYR A 116 17.10 -0.66 1.23
C TYR A 116 16.20 -1.67 0.51
N VAL A 117 15.35 -1.22 -0.42
CA VAL A 117 14.49 -2.13 -1.19
C VAL A 117 15.32 -3.04 -2.11
N THR A 118 16.43 -2.55 -2.65
CA THR A 118 17.33 -3.36 -3.49
C THR A 118 18.00 -4.47 -2.69
N ARG A 119 18.42 -4.19 -1.44
CA ARG A 119 18.97 -5.23 -0.55
C ARG A 119 17.92 -6.27 -0.16
N SER A 120 16.70 -5.83 0.15
CA SER A 120 15.58 -6.74 0.47
C SER A 120 15.23 -7.63 -0.72
N LEU A 121 15.19 -7.06 -1.93
CA LEU A 121 15.02 -7.82 -3.17
C LEU A 121 16.11 -8.89 -3.34
N ALA A 122 17.39 -8.51 -3.16
CA ALA A 122 18.50 -9.45 -3.33
C ALA A 122 18.41 -10.65 -2.37
N ALA A 123 17.89 -10.45 -1.16
CA ALA A 123 17.71 -11.48 -0.15
C ALA A 123 16.44 -12.34 -0.35
N HIS A 124 15.47 -11.88 -1.14
CA HIS A 124 14.18 -12.56 -1.28
C HIS A 124 14.27 -13.80 -2.19
N PRO A 125 13.63 -14.94 -1.84
CA PRO A 125 13.65 -16.15 -2.67
C PRO A 125 12.95 -15.94 -4.03
N ALA A 126 11.87 -15.17 -4.05
CA ALA A 126 11.12 -14.85 -5.29
C ALA A 126 11.72 -13.69 -6.13
N ARG A 127 12.95 -13.24 -5.86
CA ARG A 127 13.54 -12.05 -6.52
C ARG A 127 13.50 -12.06 -8.05
N ASN A 128 13.58 -13.23 -8.68
CA ASN A 128 13.55 -13.36 -10.14
C ASN A 128 12.18 -13.01 -10.73
N GLN A 129 11.12 -13.07 -9.93
CA GLN A 129 9.74 -12.71 -10.30
C GLN A 129 9.45 -11.22 -10.12
N MET A 130 10.33 -10.50 -9.40
CA MET A 130 10.09 -9.12 -8.97
C MET A 130 10.78 -8.10 -9.89
N ARG A 131 10.08 -7.00 -10.17
CA ARG A 131 10.58 -5.84 -10.90
C ARG A 131 10.30 -4.58 -10.07
N LEU A 132 11.35 -3.85 -9.73
CA LEU A 132 11.25 -2.59 -9.00
C LEU A 132 11.34 -1.41 -9.96
N HIS A 133 10.41 -0.48 -9.82
CA HIS A 133 10.29 0.72 -10.64
C HIS A 133 10.42 1.94 -9.72
N PHE A 134 11.34 2.84 -10.02
CA PHE A 134 11.57 4.01 -9.20
C PHE A 134 11.10 5.27 -9.92
N GLY A 135 10.01 5.85 -9.45
CA GLY A 135 9.37 7.01 -10.06
C GLY A 135 8.02 7.30 -9.45
N LEU A 136 7.51 8.49 -9.72
CA LEU A 136 6.14 8.86 -9.41
C LEU A 136 5.20 8.15 -10.39
N VAL A 137 4.24 7.38 -9.89
CA VAL A 137 3.23 6.74 -10.72
C VAL A 137 2.06 7.69 -10.93
N SER A 138 1.62 7.85 -12.18
CA SER A 138 0.56 8.78 -12.58
C SER A 138 -0.25 8.22 -13.75
N ASP A 139 -1.15 9.05 -14.33
CA ASP A 139 -2.07 8.70 -15.41
C ASP A 139 -1.34 8.41 -16.74
N ARG A 140 -0.19 9.05 -16.95
CA ARG A 140 0.64 8.89 -18.15
C ARG A 140 2.13 8.99 -17.82
N PRO A 141 3.02 8.33 -18.58
CA PRO A 141 4.44 8.62 -18.47
C PRO A 141 4.70 10.05 -18.93
N GLY A 142 5.72 10.69 -18.38
CA GLY A 142 5.97 12.10 -18.65
C GLY A 142 7.37 12.57 -18.24
N PRO A 143 7.65 13.88 -18.40
CA PRO A 143 8.88 14.47 -17.88
C PRO A 143 8.95 14.29 -16.37
N ALA A 144 10.16 14.43 -15.82
CA ALA A 144 10.34 14.36 -14.37
C ALA A 144 9.44 15.38 -13.66
N ALA A 145 8.87 14.97 -12.53
CA ALA A 145 8.01 15.79 -11.70
C ALA A 145 8.60 15.96 -10.30
N THR A 146 8.21 17.04 -9.63
CA THR A 146 8.60 17.30 -8.25
C THR A 146 7.90 16.32 -7.31
N PHE A 147 8.69 15.62 -6.50
CA PHE A 147 8.24 14.79 -5.39
C PHE A 147 8.81 15.34 -4.09
N TYR A 148 8.00 15.38 -3.03
CA TYR A 148 8.39 15.97 -1.75
C TYR A 148 8.67 14.87 -0.74
N ILE A 149 9.94 14.67 -0.40
CA ILE A 149 10.38 13.66 0.58
C ILE A 149 10.19 14.21 1.99
N ASP A 150 9.36 13.58 2.82
CA ASP A 150 9.30 13.89 4.25
C ASP A 150 10.58 13.39 4.94
N GLN A 151 11.35 14.33 5.50
CA GLN A 151 12.64 14.04 6.12
C GLN A 151 12.51 13.35 7.50
N ARG A 152 11.31 13.28 8.08
CA ARG A 152 11.05 12.69 9.40
C ARG A 152 10.32 11.37 9.35
N TRP A 153 9.60 11.09 8.26
CA TRP A 153 8.69 9.96 8.15
C TRP A 153 8.53 9.53 6.69
N SER A 154 9.22 8.46 6.24
CA SER A 154 9.25 8.09 4.81
C SER A 154 7.87 8.02 4.13
N GLY A 155 6.87 7.45 4.82
CA GLY A 155 5.49 7.34 4.37
C GLY A 155 4.66 8.59 4.67
N GLY A 156 5.25 9.76 4.49
CA GLY A 156 4.55 11.04 4.40
C GLY A 156 4.96 11.78 3.12
N SER A 157 5.80 11.15 2.30
CA SER A 157 6.32 11.72 1.06
C SER A 157 5.25 11.63 -0.02
N SER A 158 5.02 12.72 -0.76
CA SER A 158 3.93 12.80 -1.74
C SER A 158 4.27 13.73 -2.91
N ALA A 159 3.50 13.63 -3.99
CA ALA A 159 3.55 14.54 -5.15
C ALA A 159 2.63 15.77 -4.99
N ILE A 160 1.83 15.83 -3.92
CA ILE A 160 0.90 16.93 -3.69
C ILE A 160 1.67 18.22 -3.35
N ALA A 161 1.50 19.23 -4.19
CA ALA A 161 1.99 20.58 -3.90
C ALA A 161 1.11 21.26 -2.84
N GLY A 162 1.70 22.07 -1.96
CA GLY A 162 0.95 22.83 -0.95
C GLY A 162 1.52 22.77 0.46
N LEU A 163 2.82 22.53 0.60
CA LEU A 163 3.50 22.66 1.87
C LEU A 163 3.30 24.08 2.40
N LYS A 164 2.71 24.19 3.59
CA LYS A 164 2.62 25.50 4.23
C LYS A 164 4.05 26.03 4.46
N PRO A 165 4.27 27.36 4.47
CA PRO A 165 5.61 27.92 4.69
C PRO A 165 6.34 27.31 5.90
N GLU A 166 5.61 27.04 6.98
CA GLU A 166 6.11 26.39 8.20
C GLU A 166 6.51 24.90 8.04
N GLU A 167 6.13 24.26 6.94
CA GLU A 167 6.45 22.86 6.62
C GLU A 167 7.60 22.73 5.61
N ARG A 168 8.15 23.83 5.08
CA ARG A 168 9.22 23.79 4.07
C ARG A 168 10.45 23.01 4.52
N ASP A 169 10.87 23.15 5.77
CA ASP A 169 12.04 22.45 6.30
C ASP A 169 11.78 20.95 6.53
N ARG A 170 10.52 20.53 6.60
CA ARG A 170 10.16 19.11 6.77
C ARG A 170 10.33 18.32 5.49
N TYR A 171 10.15 18.95 4.33
CA TYR A 171 10.14 18.24 3.06
C TYR A 171 11.28 18.67 2.14
N GLN A 172 11.92 17.69 1.52
CA GLN A 172 12.93 17.92 0.50
C GLN A 172 12.33 17.69 -0.89
N PRO A 173 12.23 18.72 -1.76
CA PRO A 173 11.82 18.51 -3.13
C PRO A 173 12.92 17.80 -3.92
N VAL A 174 12.52 16.80 -4.71
CA VAL A 174 13.40 16.09 -5.65
C VAL A 174 12.68 15.92 -6.98
N GLN A 175 13.44 15.82 -8.08
CA GLN A 175 12.87 15.45 -9.39
C GLN A 175 12.93 13.94 -9.56
N VAL A 176 11.80 13.33 -9.89
CA VAL A 176 11.69 11.88 -10.12
C VAL A 176 11.02 11.62 -11.47
N PRO A 177 11.38 10.55 -12.18
CA PRO A 177 10.68 10.19 -13.43
C PRO A 177 9.20 9.91 -13.15
N VAL A 178 8.35 10.24 -14.12
CA VAL A 178 6.91 9.93 -14.07
C VAL A 178 6.65 8.69 -14.91
N LEU A 179 5.98 7.72 -14.30
CA LEU A 179 5.65 6.42 -14.88
C LEU A 179 4.13 6.27 -14.94
N SER A 180 3.63 5.48 -15.88
CA SER A 180 2.31 4.85 -15.74
C SER A 180 2.48 3.33 -15.66
N VAL A 181 1.53 2.68 -15.00
CA VAL A 181 1.53 1.21 -14.86
C VAL A 181 1.35 0.56 -16.23
N ASP A 182 0.40 1.04 -17.03
CA ASP A 182 0.13 0.50 -18.37
C ASP A 182 1.38 0.60 -19.27
N SER A 183 2.11 1.72 -19.24
CA SER A 183 3.35 1.86 -20.00
C SER A 183 4.45 0.92 -19.50
N THR A 184 4.50 0.66 -18.19
CA THR A 184 5.51 -0.21 -17.58
C THR A 184 5.22 -1.69 -17.88
N LEU A 185 3.95 -2.06 -17.99
CA LEU A 185 3.49 -3.43 -18.20
C LEU A 185 3.17 -3.77 -19.66
N ALA A 186 3.43 -2.87 -20.61
CA ALA A 186 3.08 -3.06 -22.02
C ALA A 186 3.61 -4.38 -22.62
N ASN A 187 4.75 -4.88 -22.13
CA ASN A 187 5.38 -6.12 -22.58
C ASN A 187 5.37 -7.23 -21.50
N SER A 188 4.64 -7.05 -20.41
CA SER A 188 4.55 -8.06 -19.34
C SER A 188 3.69 -9.23 -19.81
N ALA A 189 4.20 -10.46 -19.65
CA ALA A 189 3.47 -11.66 -20.01
C ALA A 189 2.29 -11.93 -19.05
N ALA A 190 2.39 -11.46 -17.81
CA ALA A 190 1.32 -11.55 -16.82
C ALA A 190 0.19 -10.53 -17.05
N ASN A 191 0.46 -9.42 -17.76
CA ASN A 191 -0.55 -8.44 -18.14
C ASN A 191 -1.31 -8.87 -19.41
N ARG A 192 -2.04 -9.98 -19.32
CA ARG A 192 -2.75 -10.60 -20.44
C ARG A 192 -4.22 -10.85 -20.14
N PRO A 193 -5.09 -10.88 -21.17
CA PRO A 193 -6.49 -11.25 -21.02
C PRO A 193 -6.68 -12.57 -20.27
N GLY A 194 -7.60 -12.58 -19.31
CA GLY A 194 -7.94 -13.78 -18.52
C GLY A 194 -6.98 -14.10 -17.37
N GLY A 195 -5.95 -13.28 -17.13
CA GLY A 195 -5.10 -13.35 -15.94
C GLY A 195 -5.83 -13.01 -14.65
N THR A 196 -5.12 -12.89 -13.55
CA THR A 196 -5.67 -12.50 -12.24
C THR A 196 -4.74 -11.48 -11.59
N LEU A 197 -5.33 -10.46 -10.97
CA LEU A 197 -4.60 -9.30 -10.45
C LEU A 197 -4.87 -9.10 -8.96
N VAL A 198 -3.80 -9.00 -8.18
CA VAL A 198 -3.84 -8.41 -6.84
C VAL A 198 -3.06 -7.10 -6.86
N PHE A 199 -3.61 -6.03 -6.32
CA PHE A 199 -2.89 -4.76 -6.26
C PHE A 199 -3.08 -4.04 -4.94
N LYS A 200 -2.10 -3.22 -4.58
CA LYS A 200 -2.17 -2.28 -3.47
C LYS A 200 -1.66 -0.92 -3.93
N ILE A 201 -2.34 0.15 -3.52
CA ILE A 201 -1.97 1.53 -3.83
C ILE A 201 -2.01 2.35 -2.56
N ASP A 202 -0.88 2.93 -2.19
CA ASP A 202 -0.71 3.71 -0.96
C ASP A 202 0.36 4.77 -1.27
N VAL A 203 -0.07 5.82 -1.99
CA VAL A 203 0.82 6.84 -2.58
C VAL A 203 0.53 8.24 -2.06
N GLU A 204 -0.13 8.31 -0.90
CA GLU A 204 -0.37 9.53 -0.13
C GLU A 204 -1.10 10.60 -0.96
N GLY A 205 -2.22 10.21 -1.59
CA GLY A 205 -3.18 11.11 -2.23
C GLY A 205 -3.10 11.21 -3.76
N TYR A 206 -2.27 10.39 -4.40
CA TYR A 206 -2.18 10.29 -5.87
C TYR A 206 -2.88 9.03 -6.44
N GLU A 207 -3.68 8.34 -5.63
CA GLU A 207 -4.28 7.04 -5.96
C GLU A 207 -5.15 7.11 -7.20
N PHE A 208 -5.91 8.20 -7.37
CA PHE A 208 -6.77 8.37 -8.54
C PHE A 208 -5.96 8.42 -9.84
N ARG A 209 -4.85 9.19 -9.87
CA ARG A 209 -3.96 9.27 -11.04
C ARG A 209 -3.30 7.93 -11.35
N VAL A 210 -2.88 7.19 -10.32
CA VAL A 210 -2.36 5.84 -10.50
C VAL A 210 -3.38 4.95 -11.19
N LEU A 211 -4.64 4.99 -10.73
CA LEU A 211 -5.72 4.20 -11.31
C LEU A 211 -6.03 4.62 -12.75
N GLU A 212 -6.02 5.91 -13.06
CA GLU A 212 -6.11 6.43 -14.44
C GLU A 212 -4.97 5.91 -15.34
N GLY A 213 -3.78 5.66 -14.78
CA GLY A 213 -2.61 5.18 -15.52
C GLY A 213 -2.46 3.66 -15.63
N MET A 214 -3.46 2.91 -15.14
CA MET A 214 -3.46 1.45 -15.14
C MET A 214 -4.74 0.84 -15.75
N GLN A 215 -5.45 1.59 -16.60
CA GLN A 215 -6.76 1.19 -17.15
C GLN A 215 -6.69 -0.12 -17.92
N THR A 216 -5.71 -0.25 -18.81
CA THR A 216 -5.49 -1.45 -19.63
C THR A 216 -5.19 -2.65 -18.72
N THR A 217 -4.35 -2.41 -17.71
CA THR A 217 -3.97 -3.40 -16.70
C THR A 217 -5.16 -3.85 -15.85
N LEU A 218 -6.12 -2.96 -15.56
CA LEU A 218 -7.34 -3.28 -14.80
C LEU A 218 -8.38 -4.05 -15.62
N SER A 219 -8.41 -3.86 -16.95
CA SER A 219 -9.38 -4.49 -17.83
C SER A 219 -8.94 -5.85 -18.38
N ALA A 220 -7.65 -6.18 -18.33
CA ALA A 220 -7.14 -7.47 -18.83
C ALA A 220 -7.50 -8.69 -17.96
N PRO A 221 -7.44 -8.64 -16.62
CA PRO A 221 -7.66 -9.81 -15.77
C PRO A 221 -9.09 -10.32 -15.83
N ARG A 222 -9.26 -11.64 -15.67
CA ARG A 222 -10.56 -12.26 -15.38
C ARG A 222 -11.14 -11.69 -14.09
N TRP A 223 -10.32 -11.47 -13.06
CA TRP A 223 -10.71 -10.77 -11.84
C TRP A 223 -9.55 -9.92 -11.29
N SER A 224 -9.91 -8.85 -10.58
CA SER A 224 -8.97 -7.98 -9.89
C SER A 224 -9.39 -7.77 -8.44
N LEU A 225 -8.43 -7.81 -7.53
CA LEU A 225 -8.59 -7.53 -6.10
C LEU A 225 -7.58 -6.45 -5.67
N GLY A 226 -8.09 -5.33 -5.17
CA GLY A 226 -7.30 -4.17 -4.81
C GLY A 226 -7.47 -3.75 -3.35
N LEU A 227 -6.43 -3.18 -2.75
CA LEU A 227 -6.55 -2.39 -1.53
C LEU A 227 -5.90 -1.03 -1.75
N ILE A 228 -6.66 0.04 -1.55
CA ILE A 228 -6.17 1.41 -1.76
C ILE A 228 -6.34 2.26 -0.50
N GLU A 229 -5.41 3.18 -0.27
CA GLU A 229 -5.64 4.26 0.69
C GLU A 229 -6.71 5.21 0.13
N PHE A 230 -7.61 5.68 0.99
CA PHE A 230 -8.59 6.71 0.68
C PHE A 230 -8.59 7.77 1.78
N ASP A 231 -7.71 8.76 1.64
CA ASP A 231 -7.65 9.93 2.49
C ASP A 231 -8.30 11.13 1.81
N THR A 232 -9.50 11.49 2.26
CA THR A 232 -10.26 12.62 1.71
C THR A 232 -9.54 13.96 1.84
N ALA A 233 -8.67 14.15 2.83
CA ALA A 233 -7.92 15.39 2.99
C ALA A 233 -6.76 15.46 1.99
N LEU A 234 -6.05 14.34 1.77
CA LEU A 234 -5.00 14.27 0.75
C LEU A 234 -5.56 14.41 -0.66
N LEU A 235 -6.63 13.68 -0.99
CA LEU A 235 -7.30 13.77 -2.30
C LEU A 235 -7.78 15.21 -2.62
N LYS A 236 -8.37 15.90 -1.65
CA LYS A 236 -8.74 17.33 -1.83
C LYS A 236 -7.53 18.22 -2.07
N LYS A 237 -6.43 18.00 -1.33
CA LYS A 237 -5.18 18.77 -1.53
C LYS A 237 -4.56 18.49 -2.90
N ALA A 238 -4.71 17.28 -3.43
CA ALA A 238 -4.33 16.93 -4.79
C ALA A 238 -5.22 17.59 -5.86
N GLY A 239 -6.30 18.26 -5.46
CA GLY A 239 -7.26 18.90 -6.37
C GLY A 239 -8.31 17.92 -6.94
N GLU A 240 -8.41 16.73 -6.36
CA GLU A 240 -9.29 15.68 -6.89
C GLU A 240 -10.74 15.84 -6.40
N SER A 241 -11.69 15.51 -7.29
CA SER A 241 -13.11 15.41 -6.94
C SER A 241 -13.36 14.10 -6.19
N LEU A 242 -13.69 14.16 -4.91
CA LEU A 242 -13.96 12.95 -4.10
C LEU A 242 -15.13 12.12 -4.67
N GLU A 243 -16.19 12.80 -5.12
CA GLU A 243 -17.35 12.15 -5.72
C GLU A 243 -17.01 11.59 -7.11
N GLY A 244 -16.24 12.34 -7.92
CA GLY A 244 -15.77 11.88 -9.21
C GLY A 244 -14.85 10.67 -9.11
N TYR A 245 -13.92 10.70 -8.15
CA TYR A 245 -13.03 9.57 -7.88
C TYR A 245 -13.81 8.34 -7.38
N PHE A 246 -14.76 8.54 -6.45
CA PHE A 246 -15.59 7.44 -5.99
C PHE A 246 -16.45 6.87 -7.13
N ALA A 247 -17.07 7.70 -7.96
CA ALA A 247 -17.83 7.27 -9.13
C ALA A 247 -16.97 6.44 -10.10
N PHE A 248 -15.75 6.91 -10.38
CA PHE A 248 -14.77 6.15 -11.17
C PHE A 248 -14.48 4.76 -10.57
N LEU A 249 -14.33 4.66 -9.25
CA LEU A 249 -14.14 3.35 -8.59
C LEU A 249 -15.37 2.46 -8.76
N GLN A 250 -16.57 3.02 -8.63
CA GLN A 250 -17.83 2.27 -8.71
C GLN A 250 -18.14 1.74 -10.11
N GLU A 251 -17.72 2.44 -11.16
CA GLU A 251 -17.85 1.99 -12.54
C GLU A 251 -17.04 0.72 -12.81
N ARG A 252 -16.05 0.42 -11.98
CA ARG A 252 -15.07 -0.65 -12.22
C ARG A 252 -15.07 -1.74 -11.15
N PHE A 253 -15.42 -1.38 -9.92
CA PHE A 253 -15.26 -2.25 -8.76
C PHE A 253 -16.51 -2.26 -7.88
N GLU A 254 -16.74 -3.41 -7.25
CA GLU A 254 -17.40 -3.44 -5.96
C GLU A 254 -16.47 -2.81 -4.92
N VAL A 255 -16.94 -1.74 -4.28
CA VAL A 255 -16.16 -0.95 -3.33
C VAL A 255 -16.60 -1.25 -1.90
N TYR A 256 -15.63 -1.56 -1.03
CA TYR A 256 -15.86 -1.80 0.39
C TYR A 256 -14.92 -0.96 1.25
N ALA A 257 -15.43 -0.37 2.33
CA ALA A 257 -14.68 0.52 3.20
C ALA A 257 -14.48 -0.06 4.60
N PHE A 258 -13.29 0.14 5.19
CA PHE A 258 -13.02 -0.26 6.57
C PHE A 258 -13.39 0.85 7.54
N VAL A 259 -14.51 0.68 8.25
CA VAL A 259 -14.93 1.63 9.31
C VAL A 259 -14.20 1.36 10.62
N ARG A 260 -13.84 0.09 10.88
CA ARG A 260 -13.12 -0.42 12.05
C ARG A 260 -12.27 -1.64 11.66
N ASP A 261 -11.52 -2.19 12.60
CA ASP A 261 -10.47 -3.20 12.36
C ASP A 261 -10.94 -4.62 11.98
N CYS A 262 -12.24 -4.87 11.80
CA CYS A 262 -12.72 -6.24 11.68
C CYS A 262 -13.03 -6.67 10.24
N ARG A 263 -13.92 -5.97 9.52
CA ARG A 263 -14.37 -6.33 8.15
C ARG A 263 -14.84 -5.09 7.39
N ALA A 264 -14.63 -5.04 6.08
CA ALA A 264 -15.06 -3.94 5.23
C ALA A 264 -16.56 -4.00 4.93
N ILE A 265 -17.19 -2.84 4.81
CA ILE A 265 -18.62 -2.68 4.51
C ILE A 265 -18.76 -2.15 3.09
N ARG A 266 -19.63 -2.78 2.30
CA ARG A 266 -19.89 -2.36 0.92
C ARG A 266 -20.49 -0.95 0.89
N ALA A 267 -19.96 -0.10 0.03
CA ALA A 267 -20.49 1.24 -0.23
C ALA A 267 -20.90 1.33 -1.72
N ARG A 268 -22.18 1.59 -1.98
CA ARG A 268 -22.76 1.66 -3.34
C ARG A 268 -22.98 3.08 -3.84
N THR A 269 -22.76 4.08 -2.99
CA THR A 269 -22.81 5.48 -3.39
C THR A 269 -21.84 6.28 -2.54
N TRP A 270 -21.44 7.46 -3.03
CA TRP A 270 -20.64 8.40 -2.27
C TRP A 270 -21.30 8.78 -0.93
N ASN A 271 -22.62 8.94 -0.93
CA ASN A 271 -23.39 9.24 0.29
C ASN A 271 -23.36 8.09 1.31
N GLU A 272 -23.47 6.83 0.84
CA GLU A 272 -23.29 5.66 1.70
C GLU A 272 -21.89 5.63 2.31
N LEU A 273 -20.84 5.82 1.51
CA LEU A 273 -19.46 5.85 2.00
C LEU A 273 -19.28 6.91 3.09
N ARG A 274 -19.73 8.14 2.84
CA ARG A 274 -19.65 9.24 3.82
C ARG A 274 -20.41 8.94 5.11
N ALA A 275 -21.59 8.33 5.00
CA ALA A 275 -22.43 8.02 6.16
C ALA A 275 -21.75 7.04 7.13
N LEU A 276 -20.83 6.19 6.64
CA LEU A 276 -20.07 5.25 7.47
C LEU A 276 -19.14 5.96 8.48
N PHE A 277 -18.56 7.10 8.13
CA PHE A 277 -17.53 7.77 8.94
C PHE A 277 -18.05 8.96 9.76
N ARG A 278 -19.24 9.49 9.44
CA ARG A 278 -19.91 10.59 10.17
C ARG A 278 -19.05 11.86 10.35
N LYS A 279 -18.09 12.08 9.46
CA LYS A 279 -17.17 13.23 9.45
C LYS A 279 -17.00 13.74 8.01
N PRO A 280 -16.74 15.06 7.83
CA PRO A 280 -16.51 15.63 6.50
C PRO A 280 -15.18 15.18 5.89
N GLU A 281 -14.23 14.79 6.73
CA GLU A 281 -12.93 14.25 6.35
C GLU A 281 -12.69 12.96 7.13
N PHE A 282 -12.26 11.95 6.40
CA PHE A 282 -11.91 10.64 6.90
C PHE A 282 -10.76 10.05 6.07
N HIS A 283 -10.07 9.11 6.71
CA HIS A 283 -9.05 8.26 6.14
C HIS A 283 -9.49 6.82 6.38
N THR A 284 -9.43 6.00 5.34
CA THR A 284 -9.75 4.57 5.39
C THR A 284 -9.01 3.85 4.27
N ASP A 285 -8.93 2.53 4.37
CA ASP A 285 -8.60 1.70 3.21
C ASP A 285 -9.91 1.35 2.49
N LEU A 286 -9.85 1.26 1.15
CA LEU A 286 -10.90 0.66 0.35
C LEU A 286 -10.43 -0.67 -0.23
N LEU A 287 -11.22 -1.71 -0.02
CA LEU A 287 -11.09 -2.98 -0.72
C LEU A 287 -11.91 -2.91 -2.02
N LEU A 288 -11.28 -3.25 -3.14
CA LEU A 288 -11.85 -3.17 -4.48
C LEU A 288 -11.89 -4.58 -5.07
N ALA A 289 -13.02 -4.99 -5.65
CA ALA A 289 -13.13 -6.28 -6.33
C ALA A 289 -13.87 -6.13 -7.67
N SER A 290 -13.44 -6.86 -8.70
CA SER A 290 -14.07 -6.84 -10.04
C SER A 290 -13.85 -8.13 -10.80
N GLY A 291 -14.61 -8.32 -11.89
CA GLY A 291 -14.48 -9.45 -12.81
C GLY A 291 -15.17 -10.73 -12.33
N GLU A 292 -14.86 -11.87 -12.95
CA GLU A 292 -15.48 -13.17 -12.64
C GLU A 292 -14.76 -13.88 -11.49
N ALA A 293 -15.29 -13.73 -10.27
CA ALA A 293 -14.71 -14.36 -9.08
C ALA A 293 -14.83 -15.89 -9.08
N ASP A 294 -13.70 -16.56 -8.81
CA ASP A 294 -13.65 -17.98 -8.48
C ASP A 294 -13.90 -18.23 -6.98
N GLU A 295 -13.92 -19.51 -6.58
CA GLU A 295 -14.19 -19.89 -5.19
C GLU A 295 -13.16 -19.34 -4.20
N ALA A 296 -11.89 -19.22 -4.61
CA ALA A 296 -10.84 -18.71 -3.74
C ALA A 296 -11.04 -17.22 -3.45
N LEU A 297 -11.33 -16.42 -4.49
CA LEU A 297 -11.64 -14.99 -4.33
C LEU A 297 -12.93 -14.78 -3.53
N VAL A 298 -13.97 -15.57 -3.76
CA VAL A 298 -15.21 -15.53 -2.98
C VAL A 298 -14.95 -15.84 -1.50
N GLY A 299 -14.16 -16.88 -1.21
CA GLY A 299 -13.75 -17.22 0.14
C GLY A 299 -12.99 -16.08 0.83
N PHE A 300 -12.04 -15.46 0.11
CA PHE A 300 -11.30 -14.31 0.59
C PHE A 300 -12.22 -13.13 0.93
N LEU A 301 -13.13 -12.76 0.02
CA LEU A 301 -14.06 -11.64 0.25
C LEU A 301 -15.03 -11.89 1.41
N ASN A 302 -15.46 -13.14 1.62
CA ASN A 302 -16.31 -13.48 2.77
C ASN A 302 -15.60 -13.26 4.10
N GLU A 303 -14.28 -13.48 4.18
CA GLU A 303 -13.51 -13.21 5.39
C GLU A 303 -13.27 -11.71 5.60
N TRP A 304 -13.04 -10.98 4.52
CA TRP A 304 -12.62 -9.57 4.55
C TRP A 304 -13.76 -8.56 4.55
N THR A 305 -14.95 -8.94 4.09
CA THR A 305 -16.12 -8.06 3.97
C THR A 305 -17.28 -8.59 4.81
N THR A 306 -18.23 -7.74 5.21
CA THR A 306 -19.44 -8.17 5.91
C THR A 306 -20.53 -8.74 4.99
N ASP A 307 -20.32 -8.74 3.68
CA ASP A 307 -21.32 -9.13 2.70
C ASP A 307 -21.26 -10.64 2.46
N ASN A 308 -22.30 -11.37 2.85
CA ASN A 308 -22.40 -12.83 2.61
C ASN A 308 -22.74 -13.17 1.13
N ARG A 309 -22.78 -12.17 0.24
CA ARG A 309 -23.16 -12.32 -1.19
C ARG A 309 -22.00 -12.30 -2.18
N ALA A 310 -20.75 -12.59 -1.80
CA ALA A 310 -19.63 -12.68 -2.76
C ALA A 310 -19.90 -13.61 -3.98
N ARG A 311 -20.95 -14.44 -3.95
CA ARG A 311 -21.54 -15.17 -5.09
C ARG A 311 -22.11 -14.30 -6.24
N GLN A 312 -22.41 -13.02 -6.04
CA GLN A 312 -23.03 -12.13 -7.06
C GLN A 312 -22.03 -11.47 -8.03
N ILE A 313 -20.72 -11.54 -7.75
CA ILE A 313 -19.66 -11.06 -8.65
C ILE A 313 -19.68 -11.80 -10.02
N ARG A 314 -20.38 -12.94 -10.10
CA ARG A 314 -20.64 -13.72 -11.34
C ARG A 314 -21.44 -13.01 -12.46
N ARG A 315 -21.80 -11.72 -12.34
CA ARG A 315 -22.79 -11.10 -13.26
C ARG A 315 -22.50 -9.67 -13.72
N ALA A 316 -21.31 -9.13 -13.50
CA ALA A 316 -20.90 -7.92 -14.23
C ALA A 316 -20.35 -8.34 -15.60
N ALA A 317 -21.27 -8.53 -16.55
CA ALA A 317 -21.02 -8.72 -17.97
C ALA A 317 -20.67 -7.38 -18.65
#